data_AF-A0A7V9M464-F1
#
_entry.id   AF-A0A7V9M464-F1
#
_cell.length_a   1.000
_cell.length_b   1.000
_cell.length_c   1.000
_cell.angle_alpha   90.00
_cell.angle_beta   90.00
_cell.angle_gamma   90.00
#
_symmetry.space_group_name_H-M   'P 1'
#
loop_
_entity.id
_entity.type
_entity.pdbx_description
1 polymer ?
#
loop_
_entity_poly.entity_id
_entity_poly.type
_entity_poly.pdbx_seq_one_letter_code
_entity_poly.pdbx_strand_id
1 'polypeptide(L)'
;VYTPQLVINGEKEMVGNDANKIAAALKNARAIESSGHLTINNVSVEGIKATINYTIQKNENKVLLNIALVQSKITTSIKSGENGGIKLTNANVVRNFKSVPSLSESTNNISIDLVAGVDKKDFSVVIFLQDPKTLKIFAATKSSL
;
A
#
# COMPACT_ATOMS: atom_id res chain seq x y z
N VAL A 1 -1.34 -16.28 -15.95
CA VAL A 1 -0.87 -15.05 -15.27
C VAL A 1 -0.44 -14.07 -16.34
N TYR A 2 -1.05 -12.89 -16.40
CA TYR A 2 -0.61 -11.81 -17.30
C TYR A 2 0.03 -10.71 -16.45
N THR A 3 1.13 -10.15 -16.90
CA THR A 3 1.73 -8.94 -16.31
C THR A 3 1.77 -7.86 -17.39
N PRO A 4 1.44 -6.60 -17.07
CA PRO A 4 1.01 -6.09 -15.77
C PRO A 4 -0.45 -6.42 -15.40
N GLN A 5 -0.67 -6.84 -14.15
CA GLN A 5 -1.99 -7.02 -13.54
C GLN A 5 -2.27 -5.89 -12.55
N LEU A 6 -3.48 -5.35 -12.59
CA LEU A 6 -4.00 -4.37 -11.66
C LEU A 6 -5.20 -4.97 -10.91
N VAL A 7 -5.22 -4.80 -9.60
CA VAL A 7 -6.36 -5.16 -8.74
C VAL A 7 -6.86 -3.90 -8.04
N ILE A 8 -8.13 -3.57 -8.23
CA ILE A 8 -8.77 -2.39 -7.62
C ILE A 8 -9.59 -2.86 -6.41
N ASN A 9 -9.30 -2.29 -5.24
CA ASN A 9 -9.94 -2.58 -3.94
C ASN A 9 -9.98 -4.08 -3.55
N GLY A 10 -9.09 -4.90 -4.13
CA GLY A 10 -9.11 -6.35 -3.94
C GLY A 10 -10.30 -7.07 -4.57
N GLU A 11 -11.10 -6.38 -5.40
CA GLU A 11 -12.35 -6.90 -5.96
C GLU A 11 -12.30 -7.04 -7.49
N LYS A 12 -11.67 -6.08 -8.18
CA LYS A 12 -11.67 -6.05 -9.66
C LYS A 12 -10.26 -6.21 -10.22
N GLU A 13 -10.04 -7.29 -10.94
CA GLU A 13 -8.81 -7.53 -11.69
C GLU A 13 -8.91 -7.00 -13.12
N MET A 14 -7.80 -6.45 -13.64
CA MET A 14 -7.70 -6.01 -15.04
C MET A 14 -6.23 -5.86 -15.50
N VAL A 15 -6.02 -5.74 -16.81
CA VAL A 15 -4.70 -5.44 -17.40
C VAL A 15 -4.29 -4.01 -17.06
N GLY A 16 -3.04 -3.85 -16.60
CA GLY A 16 -2.47 -2.59 -16.12
C GLY A 16 -1.89 -1.68 -17.22
N ASN A 17 -2.18 -1.92 -18.50
CA ASN A 17 -1.58 -1.17 -19.62
C ASN A 17 -2.55 -0.24 -20.37
N ASP A 18 -3.83 -0.19 -20.00
CA ASP A 18 -4.85 0.63 -20.65
C ASP A 18 -5.33 1.74 -19.69
N ALA A 19 -4.72 2.92 -19.82
CA ALA A 19 -4.98 4.06 -18.93
C ALA A 19 -6.47 4.49 -18.93
N ASN A 20 -7.16 4.40 -20.06
CA ASN A 20 -8.56 4.79 -20.19
C ASN A 20 -9.47 3.83 -19.44
N LYS A 21 -9.25 2.51 -19.62
CA LYS A 21 -10.00 1.50 -18.86
C LYS A 21 -9.73 1.61 -17.36
N ILE A 22 -8.49 1.88 -16.97
CA ILE A 22 -8.11 2.04 -15.56
C ILE A 22 -8.82 3.26 -14.97
N ALA A 23 -8.81 4.41 -15.65
CA ALA A 23 -9.49 5.62 -15.19
C ALA A 23 -11.00 5.40 -15.02
N ALA A 24 -11.66 4.71 -15.96
CA ALA A 24 -13.08 4.37 -15.86
C ALA A 24 -13.35 3.44 -14.67
N ALA A 25 -12.51 2.42 -14.46
CA ALA A 25 -12.65 1.50 -13.33
C ALA A 25 -12.45 2.20 -11.98
N LEU A 26 -11.48 3.12 -11.88
CA LEU A 26 -11.26 3.93 -10.68
C LEU A 26 -12.42 4.89 -10.40
N LYS A 27 -13.02 5.49 -11.44
CA LYS A 27 -14.21 6.34 -11.28
C LYS A 27 -15.36 5.55 -10.64
N ASN A 28 -15.60 4.34 -11.11
CA ASN A 28 -16.64 3.47 -10.56
C ASN A 28 -16.32 3.05 -9.12
N ALA A 29 -15.06 2.68 -8.84
CA ALA A 29 -14.64 2.28 -7.49
C ALA A 29 -14.75 3.43 -6.47
N ARG A 30 -14.51 4.68 -6.88
CA ARG A 30 -14.64 5.87 -6.02
C ARG A 30 -16.09 6.23 -5.68
N ALA A 31 -17.05 5.78 -6.47
CA ALA A 31 -18.47 6.00 -6.20
C ALA A 31 -19.03 5.06 -5.12
N ILE A 32 -18.26 4.04 -4.72
CA ILE A 32 -18.63 3.09 -3.67
C ILE A 32 -18.15 3.65 -2.33
N GLU A 33 -19.05 3.75 -1.36
CA GLU A 33 -18.70 4.20 -0.02
C GLU A 33 -17.80 3.18 0.70
N SER A 34 -16.84 3.71 1.47
CA SER A 34 -15.94 2.94 2.32
C SER A 34 -16.72 2.29 3.47
N SER A 35 -16.64 0.97 3.63
CA SER A 35 -17.36 0.23 4.68
C SER A 35 -16.59 0.14 6.02
N GLY A 36 -15.48 0.86 6.15
CA GLY A 36 -14.72 1.04 7.38
C GLY A 36 -13.99 2.38 7.43
N HIS A 37 -13.42 2.73 8.59
CA HIS A 37 -12.59 3.93 8.76
C HIS A 37 -11.22 3.54 9.34
N LEU A 38 -10.17 4.14 8.78
CA LEU A 38 -8.79 3.91 9.17
C LEU A 38 -8.01 5.21 9.09
N THR A 39 -7.46 5.64 10.22
CA THR A 39 -6.72 6.90 10.32
C THR A 39 -5.35 6.65 10.92
N ILE A 40 -4.31 7.20 10.29
CA ILE A 40 -2.98 7.31 10.91
C ILE A 40 -3.00 8.58 11.76
N ASN A 41 -2.78 8.43 13.06
CA ASN A 41 -2.72 9.58 13.97
C ASN A 41 -1.32 10.16 14.03
N ASN A 42 -0.29 9.30 13.95
CA ASN A 42 1.11 9.70 13.97
C ASN A 42 2.01 8.63 13.34
N VAL A 43 3.14 9.05 12.76
CA VAL A 43 4.24 8.17 12.38
C VAL A 43 5.53 8.70 12.98
N SER A 44 6.25 7.86 13.70
CA SER A 44 7.57 8.19 14.23
C SER A 44 8.62 7.22 13.68
N VAL A 45 9.85 7.72 13.50
CA VAL A 45 10.96 6.91 12.97
C VAL A 45 12.15 6.95 13.92
N GLU A 46 12.60 5.78 14.35
CA GLU A 46 13.80 5.60 15.17
C GLU A 46 14.74 4.62 14.48
N GLY A 47 15.94 5.08 14.11
CA GLY A 47 16.87 4.27 13.33
C GLY A 47 16.26 3.75 12.03
N ILE A 48 16.14 2.41 11.93
CA ILE A 48 15.56 1.69 10.80
C ILE A 48 14.11 1.22 11.05
N LYS A 49 13.42 1.75 12.06
CA LYS A 49 12.06 1.33 12.39
C LYS A 49 11.11 2.51 12.34
N ALA A 50 10.00 2.36 11.62
CA ALA A 50 8.88 3.28 11.66
C ALA A 50 7.77 2.69 12.54
N THR A 51 7.26 3.47 13.48
CA THR A 51 6.11 3.13 14.32
C THR A 51 4.92 3.98 13.91
N ILE A 52 3.82 3.30 13.59
CA ILE A 52 2.57 3.88 13.11
C ILE A 52 1.55 3.76 14.23
N ASN A 53 1.09 4.92 14.70
CA ASN A 53 -0.07 5.02 15.57
C ASN A 53 -1.32 5.23 14.71
N TYR A 54 -2.32 4.39 14.87
CA TYR A 54 -3.51 4.42 14.03
C TYR A 54 -4.77 4.04 14.81
N THR A 55 -5.90 4.55 14.33
CA THR A 55 -7.23 4.26 14.86
C THR A 55 -8.05 3.55 13.79
N ILE A 56 -8.83 2.57 14.24
CA ILE A 56 -9.66 1.74 13.39
C ILE A 56 -11.10 1.83 13.88
N GLN A 57 -12.03 2.00 12.96
CA GLN A 57 -13.45 1.71 13.19
C GLN A 57 -13.88 0.71 12.12
N LYS A 58 -14.24 -0.49 12.57
CA LYS A 58 -14.61 -1.60 11.69
C LYS A 58 -16.05 -2.01 11.99
N ASN A 59 -16.81 -2.21 10.92
CA ASN A 59 -18.12 -2.85 11.01
C ASN A 59 -17.99 -4.39 10.95
N GLU A 60 -16.83 -4.89 10.51
CA GLU A 60 -16.55 -6.31 10.31
C GLU A 60 -15.85 -6.94 11.52
N ASN A 61 -16.26 -8.16 11.87
CA ASN A 61 -15.70 -8.90 13.00
C ASN A 61 -14.27 -9.39 12.75
N LYS A 62 -13.93 -9.73 11.50
CA LYS A 62 -12.61 -10.25 11.11
C LYS A 62 -12.03 -9.42 9.97
N VAL A 63 -10.97 -8.68 10.27
CA VAL A 63 -10.22 -7.89 9.29
C VAL A 63 -8.73 -8.16 9.44
N LEU A 64 -8.01 -8.07 8.33
CA LEU A 64 -6.56 -8.12 8.27
C LEU A 64 -6.05 -6.69 8.05
N LEU A 65 -5.14 -6.21 8.90
CA LEU A 65 -4.40 -4.98 8.61
C LEU A 65 -3.20 -5.31 7.74
N ASN A 66 -3.10 -4.66 6.60
CA ASN A 66 -1.92 -4.71 5.75
C ASN A 66 -1.15 -3.39 5.85
N ILE A 67 0.17 -3.47 5.85
CA ILE A 67 1.09 -2.35 5.99
C ILE A 67 2.13 -2.47 4.90
N ALA A 68 2.24 -1.46 4.06
CA ALA A 68 3.24 -1.37 3.01
C ALA A 68 4.15 -0.17 3.25
N LEU A 69 5.45 -0.41 3.34
CA LEU A 69 6.45 0.63 3.21
C LEU A 69 6.67 0.88 1.71
N VAL A 70 6.33 2.06 1.24
CA VAL A 70 6.30 2.42 -0.17
C VAL A 70 7.35 3.46 -0.46
N GLN A 71 8.30 3.16 -1.33
CA GLN A 71 9.22 4.15 -1.87
C GLN A 71 8.58 4.86 -3.06
N SER A 72 8.49 6.18 -3.00
CA SER A 72 7.78 7.00 -3.98
C SER A 72 8.32 6.86 -5.40
N LYS A 73 9.65 6.76 -5.54
CA LYS A 73 10.33 6.61 -6.82
C LYS A 73 11.63 5.84 -6.66
N ILE A 74 11.91 4.93 -7.60
CA ILE A 74 13.22 4.29 -7.76
C ILE A 74 13.62 4.34 -9.23
N THR A 75 14.88 4.64 -9.49
CA THR A 75 15.45 4.61 -10.85
C THR A 75 16.54 3.56 -10.92
N THR A 76 16.36 2.58 -11.79
CA THR A 76 17.32 1.51 -12.03
C THR A 76 17.97 1.73 -13.39
N SER A 77 19.30 1.84 -13.42
CA SER A 77 20.06 1.89 -14.66
C SER A 77 20.41 0.47 -15.09
N ILE A 78 19.85 0.01 -16.21
CA ILE A 78 20.15 -1.32 -16.76
C ILE A 78 21.46 -1.23 -17.54
N LYS A 79 22.50 -1.89 -17.03
CA LYS A 79 23.87 -1.75 -17.56
C LYS A 79 24.15 -2.60 -18.81
N SER A 80 23.43 -3.72 -18.99
CA SER A 80 23.66 -4.67 -20.09
C SER A 80 22.41 -5.53 -20.35
N GLY A 81 22.41 -6.25 -21.49
CA GLY A 81 21.28 -7.08 -21.96
C GLY A 81 20.43 -6.38 -23.02
N GLU A 82 19.30 -6.97 -23.39
CA GLU A 82 18.36 -6.44 -24.39
C GLU A 82 17.86 -5.03 -24.04
N ASN A 83 17.73 -4.73 -22.75
CA ASN A 83 17.34 -3.42 -22.23
C ASN A 83 18.55 -2.58 -21.76
N GLY A 84 19.77 -2.94 -22.16
CA GLY A 84 21.01 -2.24 -21.79
C GLY A 84 20.98 -0.77 -22.22
N GLY A 85 21.41 0.13 -21.33
CA GLY A 85 21.40 1.58 -21.56
C GLY A 85 20.09 2.28 -21.19
N ILE A 86 19.04 1.53 -20.85
CA ILE A 86 17.75 2.09 -20.43
C ILE A 86 17.78 2.42 -18.93
N LYS A 87 17.21 3.58 -18.58
CA LYS A 87 16.85 3.92 -17.19
C LYS A 87 15.38 3.62 -16.96
N LEU A 88 15.10 2.65 -16.09
CA LEU A 88 13.74 2.34 -15.67
C LEU A 88 13.39 3.14 -14.42
N THR A 89 12.30 3.90 -14.47
CA THR A 89 11.75 4.62 -13.33
C THR A 89 10.45 3.96 -12.89
N ASN A 90 10.44 3.44 -11.67
CA ASN A 90 9.25 2.88 -11.04
C ASN A 90 8.74 3.82 -9.95
N ALA A 91 7.42 3.93 -9.82
CA ALA A 91 6.76 4.72 -8.79
C ALA A 91 6.04 3.82 -7.78
N ASN A 92 5.90 4.29 -6.55
CA ASN A 92 5.18 3.61 -5.46
C ASN A 92 5.61 2.14 -5.27
N VAL A 93 6.92 1.89 -5.22
CA VAL A 93 7.46 0.53 -5.06
C VAL A 93 7.35 0.10 -3.61
N VAL A 94 6.64 -0.99 -3.35
CA VAL A 94 6.59 -1.62 -2.02
C VAL A 94 7.95 -2.21 -1.69
N ARG A 95 8.60 -1.73 -0.63
CA ARG A 95 9.92 -2.18 -0.17
C ARG A 95 9.85 -3.11 1.03
N ASN A 96 8.76 -3.04 1.80
CA ASN A 96 8.46 -3.97 2.89
C ASN A 96 6.94 -4.10 3.02
N PHE A 97 6.45 -5.27 3.39
CA PHE A 97 5.03 -5.55 3.55
C PHE A 97 4.78 -6.47 4.73
N LYS A 98 3.78 -6.16 5.54
CA LYS A 98 3.36 -7.01 6.67
C LYS A 98 1.85 -7.02 6.78
N SER A 99 1.32 -8.18 7.15
CA SER A 99 -0.08 -8.35 7.52
C SER A 99 -0.21 -8.71 9.00
N VAL A 100 -1.19 -8.14 9.69
CA VAL A 100 -1.47 -8.42 11.09
C VAL A 100 -2.94 -8.79 11.28
N PRO A 101 -3.22 -10.03 11.75
CA PRO A 101 -4.56 -10.43 12.12
C PRO A 101 -4.95 -9.86 13.49
N SER A 102 -6.24 -9.86 13.80
CA SER A 102 -6.77 -9.61 15.15
C SER A 102 -6.42 -8.23 15.73
N LEU A 103 -7.10 -7.20 15.24
CA LEU A 103 -6.94 -5.82 15.70
C LEU A 103 -7.94 -5.49 16.81
N SER A 104 -7.51 -4.76 17.85
CA SER A 104 -8.44 -4.17 18.82
C SER A 104 -9.20 -2.99 18.21
N GLU A 105 -10.44 -2.75 18.63
CA GLU A 105 -11.30 -1.64 18.17
C GLU A 105 -10.93 -0.30 18.82
N SER A 106 -9.63 0.02 18.88
CA SER A 106 -9.11 1.20 19.57
C SER A 106 -7.86 1.76 18.88
N THR A 107 -7.17 2.69 19.54
CA THR A 107 -5.84 3.14 19.13
C THR A 107 -4.85 1.99 19.21
N ASN A 108 -4.18 1.70 18.10
CA ASN A 108 -3.19 0.65 17.96
C ASN A 108 -1.83 1.22 17.58
N ASN A 109 -0.77 0.48 17.89
CA ASN A 109 0.59 0.76 17.43
C ASN A 109 1.12 -0.43 16.65
N ILE A 110 1.81 -0.15 15.55
CA ILE A 110 2.50 -1.18 14.78
C ILE A 110 3.78 -0.63 14.19
N SER A 111 4.78 -1.49 14.04
CA SER A 111 6.05 -1.10 13.45
C SER A 111 6.34 -1.86 12.16
N ILE A 112 7.04 -1.19 11.26
CA ILE A 112 7.61 -1.76 10.02
C ILE A 112 9.07 -1.33 9.89
N ASP A 113 9.91 -2.25 9.46
CA ASP A 113 11.34 -1.99 9.26
C ASP A 113 11.57 -1.26 7.94
N LEU A 114 12.42 -0.25 7.99
CA LEU A 114 12.90 0.54 6.87
C LEU A 114 14.08 -0.14 6.18
N VAL A 115 14.25 0.17 4.90
CA VAL A 115 15.43 -0.26 4.15
C VAL A 115 16.56 0.72 4.38
N ALA A 116 17.73 0.21 4.78
CA ALA A 116 18.94 1.01 4.95
C ALA A 116 19.40 1.64 3.61
N GLY A 117 20.09 2.79 3.70
CA GLY A 117 20.70 3.43 2.52
C GLY A 117 19.73 4.13 1.57
N VAL A 118 18.47 4.32 1.97
CA VAL A 118 17.47 5.10 1.24
C VAL A 118 16.99 6.23 2.13
N ASP A 119 16.80 7.42 1.56
CA ASP A 119 16.32 8.59 2.30
C ASP A 119 14.89 8.35 2.80
N LYS A 120 14.67 8.61 4.09
CA LYS A 120 13.36 8.41 4.74
C LYS A 120 12.27 9.25 4.08
N LYS A 121 12.62 10.43 3.57
CA LYS A 121 11.68 11.34 2.90
C LYS A 121 11.11 10.75 1.60
N ASP A 122 11.78 9.75 1.03
CA ASP A 122 11.31 9.09 -0.19
C ASP A 122 10.25 8.03 0.12
N PHE A 123 10.01 7.73 1.40
CA PHE A 123 9.07 6.73 1.84
C PHE A 123 7.73 7.28 2.30
N SER A 124 6.73 6.43 2.16
CA SER A 124 5.44 6.56 2.82
C SER A 124 5.05 5.21 3.40
N VAL A 125 4.19 5.21 4.40
CA VAL A 125 3.49 4.01 4.83
C VAL A 125 2.06 4.08 4.32
N VAL A 126 1.63 3.00 3.68
CA VAL A 126 0.23 2.76 3.32
C VAL A 126 -0.29 1.65 4.23
N ILE A 127 -1.39 1.90 4.92
CA ILE A 127 -2.10 0.87 5.68
C ILE A 127 -3.50 0.68 5.15
N PHE A 128 -3.99 -0.55 5.14
CA PHE A 128 -5.35 -0.85 4.69
C PHE A 128 -5.96 -2.06 5.38
N LEU A 129 -7.27 -2.01 5.61
CA LEU A 129 -8.06 -3.11 6.15
C LEU A 129 -8.58 -3.98 5.02
N GLN A 130 -8.43 -5.29 5.15
CA GLN A 130 -8.82 -6.25 4.13
C GLN A 130 -9.59 -7.42 4.73
N ASP A 131 -10.58 -7.93 3.99
CA ASP A 131 -11.18 -9.23 4.26
C ASP A 131 -10.16 -10.34 3.96
N PRO A 132 -9.80 -11.21 4.92
CA PRO A 132 -8.83 -12.27 4.67
C PRO A 132 -9.35 -13.38 3.73
N LYS A 133 -10.66 -13.47 3.50
CA LYS A 133 -11.29 -14.45 2.59
C LYS A 133 -11.58 -13.85 1.22
N THR A 134 -12.24 -12.70 1.18
CA THR A 134 -12.67 -12.09 -0.09
C THR A 134 -11.63 -11.17 -0.70
N LEU A 135 -10.57 -10.81 0.06
CA LEU A 135 -9.53 -9.85 -0.29
C LEU A 135 -10.03 -8.41 -0.51
N LYS A 136 -11.33 -8.16 -0.32
CA LYS A 136 -11.92 -6.82 -0.39
C LYS A 136 -11.24 -5.88 0.60
N ILE A 137 -10.85 -4.70 0.10
CA ILE A 137 -10.28 -3.62 0.90
C ILE A 137 -11.40 -2.70 1.36
N PHE A 138 -11.52 -2.51 2.67
CA PHE A 138 -12.62 -1.73 3.27
C PHE A 138 -12.25 -0.30 3.62
N ALA A 139 -10.97 -0.04 3.87
CA ALA A 139 -10.44 1.27 4.20
C ALA A 139 -8.93 1.27 3.93
N ALA A 140 -8.39 2.40 3.47
CA ALA A 140 -6.97 2.58 3.27
C ALA A 140 -6.57 4.02 3.61
N THR A 141 -5.36 4.20 4.13
CA THR A 141 -4.79 5.53 4.37
C THR A 141 -3.29 5.50 4.16
N LYS A 142 -2.69 6.68 4.00
CA LYS A 142 -1.28 6.87 3.70
C LYS A 142 -0.73 8.03 4.52
N SER A 143 0.50 7.88 5.01
CA SER A 143 1.30 8.98 5.54
C SER A 143 2.70 8.93 4.94
N SER A 144 3.28 10.08 4.63
CA SER A 144 4.75 10.17 4.46
C SER A 144 5.43 9.82 5.77
N LEU A 145 6.66 9.31 5.69
CA LEU A 145 7.53 9.18 6.85
C LEU A 145 8.14 10.53 7.26
#